data_AF-A0A355HBE4-F1
#
_entry.id   AF-A0A355HBE4-F1
#
_cell.length_a   1.000
_cell.length_b   1.000
_cell.length_c   1.000
_cell.angle_alpha   90.00
_cell.angle_beta   90.00
_cell.angle_gamma   90.00
#
_symmetry.space_group_name_H-M   'P 1'
#
loop_
_entity.id
_entity.type
_entity.pdbx_description
1 polymer ?
#
loop_
_entity_poly.entity_id
_entity_poly.type
_entity_poly.pdbx_seq_one_letter_code
_entity_poly.pdbx_strand_id
1 'polypeptide(L)'
;LLDVNDNPHKDSQLTISRTHPGLLIKLFEMEVPEIFDGIVKIVNAAREPGRRAKISVYSTDEEVDPVGSCVGMRGSRVQTIVNDLNGEKIDIVRWSEDIDQYTCNALAPAEINSLEIDEEANQIDVIVAPNQLSLAIGHKGQNVRLASKLIGYKINIVANEDQELSIDEQLEKELAKTKDIGDESTEVSVEVTQNNIDEESEAVAAEPKNHEAEVEEVAIEEAEVEEVVEGDVKTKTKAKAKKITKVDAEEETESTS
;
A
#
# COMPACT_ATOMS: atom_id res chain seq x y z
N LEU A 1 9.89 -33.88 2.01
CA LEU A 1 9.34 -35.13 2.60
C LEU A 1 8.11 -34.76 3.43
N LEU A 2 7.06 -35.58 3.47
CA LEU A 2 5.92 -35.38 4.38
C LEU A 2 5.86 -36.48 5.44
N ASP A 3 5.98 -37.74 5.03
CA ASP A 3 5.92 -38.92 5.90
C ASP A 3 6.68 -40.11 5.25
N VAL A 4 7.12 -41.07 6.06
CA VAL A 4 7.69 -42.36 5.62
C VAL A 4 7.04 -43.48 6.43
N ASN A 5 6.26 -44.31 5.76
CA ASN A 5 5.49 -45.38 6.41
C ASN A 5 6.32 -46.66 6.53
N ASP A 6 7.20 -46.71 7.53
CA ASP A 6 8.05 -47.87 7.84
C ASP A 6 7.30 -48.97 8.61
N ASN A 7 6.17 -49.42 8.05
CA ASN A 7 5.41 -50.55 8.58
C ASN A 7 6.10 -51.87 8.20
N PRO A 8 6.57 -52.71 9.16
CA PRO A 8 7.36 -53.92 8.88
C PRO A 8 6.57 -55.06 8.19
N HIS A 9 5.30 -54.83 7.84
CA HIS A 9 4.45 -55.75 7.09
C HIS A 9 3.95 -55.17 5.75
N LYS A 10 4.57 -54.07 5.28
CA LYS A 10 4.34 -53.46 3.95
C LYS A 10 5.67 -52.97 3.37
N ASP A 11 5.70 -52.71 2.08
CA ASP A 11 6.81 -51.96 1.47
C ASP A 11 6.82 -50.52 2.01
N SER A 12 8.00 -49.96 2.32
CA SER A 12 8.11 -48.57 2.82
C SER A 12 7.56 -47.57 1.81
N GLN A 13 6.56 -46.79 2.22
CA GLN A 13 5.91 -45.78 1.37
C GLN A 13 6.36 -44.38 1.74
N LEU A 14 6.95 -43.68 0.77
CA LEU A 14 7.50 -42.32 0.92
C LEU A 14 6.48 -41.28 0.42
N THR A 15 5.93 -40.48 1.34
CA THR A 15 4.92 -39.47 1.01
C THR A 15 5.57 -38.11 0.76
N ILE A 16 5.25 -37.51 -0.40
CA ILE A 16 5.72 -36.16 -0.79
C ILE A 16 4.51 -35.25 -0.96
N SER A 17 4.58 -34.04 -0.41
CA SER A 17 3.61 -32.97 -0.66
C SER A 17 4.32 -31.74 -1.25
N ARG A 18 3.73 -31.16 -2.31
CA ARG A 18 4.07 -29.82 -2.80
C ARG A 18 3.20 -28.70 -2.20
N THR A 19 2.19 -29.05 -1.41
CA THR A 19 1.26 -28.09 -0.76
C THR A 19 1.67 -27.71 0.67
N HIS A 20 2.52 -28.49 1.32
CA HIS A 20 2.94 -28.23 2.71
C HIS A 20 3.73 -26.90 2.82
N PRO A 21 3.54 -26.09 3.90
CA PRO A 21 4.35 -24.89 4.12
C PRO A 21 5.85 -25.17 4.25
N GLY A 22 6.24 -26.32 4.81
CA GLY A 22 7.63 -26.73 4.93
C GLY A 22 8.40 -26.89 3.61
N LEU A 23 7.71 -26.99 2.45
CA LEU A 23 8.39 -26.90 1.15
C LEU A 23 8.91 -25.48 0.89
N LEU A 24 8.12 -24.45 1.22
CA LEU A 24 8.51 -23.04 1.04
C LEU A 24 9.75 -22.72 1.90
N ILE A 25 9.74 -23.15 3.17
CA ILE A 25 10.87 -23.01 4.09
C ILE A 25 12.14 -23.64 3.49
N LYS A 26 12.06 -24.89 3.01
CA LYS A 26 13.22 -25.58 2.42
C LYS A 26 13.66 -25.03 1.06
N LEU A 27 12.80 -24.36 0.29
CA LEU A 27 13.24 -23.64 -0.92
C LEU A 27 14.04 -22.39 -0.56
N PHE A 28 13.59 -21.60 0.41
CA PHE A 28 14.35 -20.45 0.92
C PHE A 28 15.70 -20.87 1.55
N GLU A 29 15.73 -21.98 2.29
CA GLU A 29 16.97 -22.55 2.86
C GLU A 29 17.99 -23.02 1.81
N MET A 30 17.58 -23.25 0.56
CA MET A 30 18.48 -23.60 -0.55
C MET A 30 18.87 -22.39 -1.42
N GLU A 31 18.00 -21.39 -1.56
CA GLU A 31 18.22 -20.19 -2.40
C GLU A 31 18.93 -19.04 -1.65
N VAL A 32 18.83 -19.01 -0.32
CA VAL A 32 19.38 -17.95 0.54
C VAL A 32 20.47 -18.51 1.45
N PRO A 33 21.76 -18.34 1.12
CA PRO A 33 22.90 -18.71 1.97
C PRO A 33 22.77 -18.19 3.41
N GLU A 34 22.28 -16.96 3.59
CA GLU A 34 22.09 -16.35 4.91
C GLU A 34 21.07 -17.12 5.78
N ILE A 35 20.15 -17.89 5.19
CA ILE A 35 19.26 -18.81 5.90
C ILE A 35 19.94 -20.17 6.15
N PHE A 36 20.70 -20.68 5.18
CA PHE A 36 21.46 -21.92 5.32
C PHE A 36 22.48 -21.86 6.46
N ASP A 37 23.21 -20.74 6.55
CA ASP A 37 24.18 -20.46 7.61
C ASP A 37 23.51 -20.08 8.96
N GLY A 38 22.18 -19.94 8.98
CA GLY A 38 21.38 -19.70 10.18
C GLY A 38 21.44 -18.27 10.74
N ILE A 39 22.01 -17.32 10.00
CA ILE A 39 22.07 -15.88 10.33
C ILE A 39 20.66 -15.29 10.23
N VAL A 40 19.98 -15.54 9.11
CA VAL A 40 18.57 -15.23 8.89
C VAL A 40 17.74 -16.47 9.20
N LYS A 41 16.61 -16.28 9.88
CA LYS A 41 15.71 -17.36 10.30
C LYS A 41 14.29 -17.05 9.84
N ILE A 42 13.66 -18.03 9.18
CA ILE A 42 12.21 -18.00 8.95
C ILE A 42 11.55 -18.40 10.27
N VAL A 43 10.75 -17.49 10.82
CA VAL A 43 10.05 -17.71 12.09
C VAL A 43 8.75 -18.46 11.81
N ASN A 44 7.81 -17.83 11.09
CA ASN A 44 6.55 -18.44 10.68
C ASN A 44 6.38 -18.41 9.14
N ALA A 45 5.58 -19.34 8.61
CA ALA A 45 5.25 -19.41 7.18
C ALA A 45 3.77 -19.76 6.96
N ALA A 46 2.99 -18.78 6.49
CA ALA A 46 1.59 -18.94 6.13
C ALA A 46 1.45 -19.14 4.61
N ARG A 47 0.72 -20.18 4.17
CA ARG A 47 0.69 -20.57 2.75
C ARG A 47 -0.72 -20.94 2.26
N GLU A 48 -1.10 -20.39 1.10
CA GLU A 48 -2.19 -20.87 0.25
C GLU A 48 -1.61 -21.34 -1.10
N PRO A 49 -1.30 -22.64 -1.25
CA PRO A 49 -0.50 -23.17 -2.36
C PRO A 49 -1.05 -22.86 -3.75
N GLY A 50 -0.15 -22.52 -4.68
CA GLY A 50 -0.49 -22.10 -6.05
C GLY A 50 -1.22 -20.76 -6.12
N ARG A 51 -1.24 -19.98 -5.03
CA ARG A 51 -1.85 -18.64 -4.98
C ARG A 51 -0.92 -17.62 -4.34
N ARG A 52 -0.79 -17.66 -3.00
CA ARG A 52 -0.03 -16.69 -2.22
C ARG A 52 0.47 -17.28 -0.90
N ALA A 53 1.66 -16.89 -0.50
CA ALA A 53 2.26 -17.19 0.78
C ALA A 53 2.80 -15.89 1.42
N LYS A 54 2.93 -15.89 2.74
CA LYS A 54 3.66 -14.89 3.49
C LYS A 54 4.62 -15.61 4.44
N ILE A 55 5.86 -15.15 4.53
CA ILE A 55 6.85 -15.65 5.51
C ILE A 55 7.34 -14.50 6.37
N SER A 56 7.57 -14.78 7.66
CA SER A 56 8.19 -13.83 8.58
C SER A 56 9.66 -14.22 8.81
N VAL A 57 10.54 -13.24 8.67
CA VAL A 57 12.00 -13.43 8.75
C VAL A 57 12.64 -12.51 9.77
N TYR A 58 13.59 -13.06 10.51
CA TYR A 58 14.39 -12.39 11.54
C TYR A 58 15.87 -12.60 11.24
N SER A 59 16.74 -11.67 11.65
CA SER A 59 18.20 -11.86 11.59
C SER A 59 18.76 -11.89 13.01
N THR A 60 19.68 -12.80 13.29
CA THR A 60 20.47 -12.80 14.53
C THR A 60 21.63 -11.81 14.50
N ASP A 61 21.86 -11.16 13.37
CA ASP A 61 22.89 -10.15 13.15
C ASP A 61 22.23 -8.83 12.73
N GLU A 62 22.51 -7.76 13.47
CA GLU A 62 21.94 -6.42 13.23
C GLU A 62 22.48 -5.76 11.95
N GLU A 63 23.65 -6.18 11.45
CA GLU A 63 24.22 -5.68 10.18
C GLU A 63 23.55 -6.32 8.93
N VAL A 64 22.75 -7.38 9.11
CA VAL A 64 22.12 -8.14 8.02
C VAL A 64 20.61 -7.92 7.99
N ASP A 65 20.09 -7.27 6.93
CA ASP A 65 18.64 -7.14 6.73
C ASP A 65 18.03 -8.48 6.26
N PRO A 66 17.17 -9.15 7.07
CA PRO A 66 16.63 -10.45 6.71
C PRO A 66 15.70 -10.39 5.50
N VAL A 67 15.05 -9.25 5.24
CA VAL A 67 14.15 -9.10 4.08
C VAL A 67 14.97 -8.96 2.80
N GLY A 68 15.95 -8.06 2.76
CA GLY A 68 16.87 -7.85 1.65
C GLY A 68 17.62 -9.11 1.24
N SER A 69 18.13 -9.89 2.20
CA SER A 69 18.73 -11.21 1.93
C SER A 69 17.75 -12.18 1.26
N CYS A 70 16.51 -12.27 1.71
CA CYS A 70 15.51 -13.17 1.12
C CYS A 70 15.03 -12.71 -0.27
N VAL A 71 14.97 -11.40 -0.51
CA VAL A 71 14.55 -10.81 -1.79
C VAL A 71 15.67 -10.91 -2.84
N GLY A 72 16.91 -10.57 -2.47
CA GLY A 72 18.06 -10.51 -3.37
C GLY A 72 18.00 -9.33 -4.36
N MET A 73 19.00 -9.24 -5.23
CA MET A 73 19.15 -8.13 -6.18
C MET A 73 17.92 -8.01 -7.10
N ARG A 74 17.15 -6.92 -6.94
CA ARG A 74 15.87 -6.68 -7.66
C ARG A 74 14.86 -7.83 -7.52
N GLY A 75 14.87 -8.57 -6.42
CA GLY A 75 13.95 -9.69 -6.20
C GLY A 75 14.37 -11.00 -6.86
N SER A 76 15.62 -11.14 -7.31
CA SER A 76 16.07 -12.34 -8.05
C SER A 76 15.82 -13.65 -7.29
N ARG A 77 16.18 -13.71 -6.00
CA ARG A 77 16.09 -14.93 -5.16
C ARG A 77 14.64 -15.34 -4.95
N VAL A 78 13.80 -14.41 -4.48
CA VAL A 78 12.37 -14.68 -4.30
C VAL A 78 11.69 -15.04 -5.63
N GLN A 79 12.09 -14.44 -6.75
CA GLN A 79 11.51 -14.78 -8.06
C GLN A 79 11.91 -16.18 -8.55
N THR A 80 13.09 -16.72 -8.22
CA THR A 80 13.42 -18.13 -8.42
C THR A 80 12.38 -19.03 -7.73
N ILE A 81 12.12 -18.78 -6.45
CA ILE A 81 11.18 -19.58 -5.63
C ILE A 81 9.73 -19.44 -6.13
N VAL A 82 9.31 -18.23 -6.54
CA VAL A 82 8.00 -18.00 -7.18
C VAL A 82 7.86 -18.84 -8.46
N ASN A 83 8.91 -18.96 -9.28
CA ASN A 83 8.88 -19.76 -10.50
C ASN A 83 8.75 -21.26 -10.20
N ASP A 84 9.53 -21.78 -9.24
CA ASP A 84 9.49 -23.17 -8.78
C ASP A 84 8.16 -23.56 -8.12
N LEU A 85 7.45 -22.58 -7.54
CA LEU A 85 6.09 -22.70 -7.04
C LEU A 85 5.01 -22.29 -8.07
N ASN A 86 5.35 -22.33 -9.36
CA ASN A 86 4.44 -22.15 -10.49
C ASN A 86 3.66 -20.81 -10.48
N GLY A 87 4.29 -19.74 -10.00
CA GLY A 87 3.74 -18.39 -9.96
C GLY A 87 3.04 -17.99 -8.65
N GLU A 88 3.10 -18.85 -7.62
CA GLU A 88 2.63 -18.53 -6.27
C GLU A 88 3.34 -17.27 -5.73
N LYS A 89 2.58 -16.22 -5.41
CA LYS A 89 3.14 -14.95 -4.92
C LYS A 89 3.66 -15.11 -3.49
N ILE A 90 4.84 -14.58 -3.20
CA ILE A 90 5.45 -14.68 -1.87
C ILE A 90 5.67 -13.28 -1.32
N ASP A 91 5.06 -13.00 -0.17
CA ASP A 91 5.36 -11.83 0.64
C ASP A 91 6.41 -12.20 1.69
N ILE A 92 7.46 -11.38 1.84
CA ILE A 92 8.49 -11.55 2.86
C ILE A 92 8.37 -10.37 3.82
N VAL A 93 8.17 -10.63 5.11
CA VAL A 93 7.95 -9.58 6.12
C VAL A 93 8.94 -9.72 7.26
N ARG A 94 9.38 -8.59 7.83
CA ARG A 94 10.25 -8.61 9.01
C ARG A 94 9.43 -9.07 10.23
N TRP A 95 9.90 -10.11 10.92
CA TRP A 95 9.37 -10.51 12.22
C TRP A 95 9.80 -9.50 13.30
N SER A 96 8.97 -9.32 14.33
CA SER A 96 9.30 -8.56 15.53
C SER A 96 8.73 -9.25 16.76
N GLU A 97 9.34 -9.02 17.92
CA GLU A 97 8.78 -9.39 19.23
C GLU A 97 7.61 -8.48 19.60
N ASP A 98 7.63 -7.24 19.10
CA ASP A 98 6.51 -6.31 19.18
C ASP A 98 5.39 -6.73 18.22
N ILE A 99 4.24 -7.07 18.82
CA ILE A 99 3.03 -7.55 18.14
C ILE A 99 2.37 -6.45 17.29
N ASP A 100 2.49 -5.18 17.67
CA ASP A 100 2.01 -4.02 16.92
C ASP A 100 2.77 -3.94 15.59
N GLN A 101 4.09 -3.81 15.68
CA GLN A 101 4.98 -3.74 14.53
C GLN A 101 4.92 -5.01 13.66
N TYR A 102 4.82 -6.19 14.27
CA TYR A 102 4.69 -7.44 13.53
C TYR A 102 3.35 -7.52 12.78
N THR A 103 2.26 -6.96 13.33
CA THR A 103 0.96 -6.85 12.65
C THR A 103 1.02 -5.89 11.46
N CYS A 104 1.62 -4.71 11.64
CA CYS A 104 1.89 -3.77 10.54
C CYS A 104 2.69 -4.43 9.40
N ASN A 105 3.80 -5.09 9.74
CA ASN A 105 4.61 -5.83 8.78
C ASN A 105 3.82 -6.97 8.09
N ALA A 106 2.97 -7.68 8.84
CA ALA A 106 2.19 -8.80 8.34
C ALA A 106 1.02 -8.39 7.43
N LEU A 107 0.42 -7.20 7.62
CA LEU A 107 -0.66 -6.69 6.75
C LEU A 107 -0.16 -5.89 5.52
N ALA A 108 1.11 -5.46 5.51
CA ALA A 108 1.76 -4.84 4.36
C ALA A 108 1.46 -5.62 3.04
N PRO A 109 1.09 -4.93 1.94
CA PRO A 109 1.34 -3.51 1.66
C PRO A 109 0.26 -2.52 2.13
N ALA A 110 -0.74 -2.93 2.92
CA ALA A 110 -1.73 -1.99 3.46
C ALA A 110 -1.16 -1.17 4.64
N GLU A 111 -1.53 0.11 4.70
CA GLU A 111 -1.22 1.01 5.82
C GLU A 111 -2.30 0.93 6.90
N ILE A 112 -1.92 1.16 8.15
CA ILE A 112 -2.76 1.03 9.35
C ILE A 112 -2.81 2.36 10.09
N ASN A 113 -4.00 2.76 10.56
CA ASN A 113 -4.23 3.99 11.32
C ASN A 113 -4.11 3.75 12.83
N SER A 114 -4.67 2.63 13.31
CA SER A 114 -4.62 2.21 14.71
C SER A 114 -4.86 0.70 14.81
N LEU A 115 -4.51 0.11 15.95
CA LEU A 115 -4.74 -1.29 16.26
C LEU A 115 -5.07 -1.43 17.75
N GLU A 116 -5.92 -2.40 18.09
CA GLU A 116 -6.26 -2.79 19.46
C GLU A 116 -6.06 -4.31 19.59
N ILE A 117 -5.44 -4.76 20.68
CA ILE A 117 -5.03 -6.15 20.89
C ILE A 117 -5.68 -6.71 22.16
N ASP A 118 -6.32 -7.86 22.01
CA ASP A 118 -6.82 -8.70 23.09
C ASP A 118 -5.91 -9.94 23.20
N GLU A 119 -4.99 -9.93 24.15
CA GLU A 119 -4.09 -11.05 24.45
C GLU A 119 -4.83 -12.28 25.00
N GLU A 120 -5.96 -12.10 25.70
CA GLU A 120 -6.74 -13.22 26.25
C GLU A 120 -7.49 -13.97 25.13
N ALA A 121 -8.14 -13.23 24.22
CA ALA A 121 -8.82 -13.81 23.05
C ALA A 121 -7.87 -14.15 21.89
N ASN A 122 -6.61 -13.69 21.93
CA ASN A 122 -5.67 -13.73 20.81
C ASN A 122 -6.27 -13.07 19.56
N GLN A 123 -6.88 -11.89 19.74
CA GLN A 123 -7.53 -11.11 18.68
C GLN A 123 -6.82 -9.77 18.49
N ILE A 124 -6.81 -9.28 17.25
CA ILE A 124 -6.35 -7.93 16.91
C ILE A 124 -7.43 -7.28 16.05
N ASP A 125 -7.90 -6.12 16.48
CA ASP A 125 -8.86 -5.29 15.77
C ASP A 125 -8.10 -4.12 15.12
N VAL A 126 -8.00 -4.16 13.78
CA VAL A 126 -7.15 -3.25 13.00
C VAL A 126 -8.00 -2.21 12.30
N ILE A 127 -7.65 -0.94 12.52
CA ILE A 127 -8.36 0.23 11.99
C ILE A 127 -7.54 0.81 10.83
N VAL A 128 -8.17 0.93 9.66
CA VAL A 128 -7.53 1.43 8.43
C VAL A 128 -8.38 2.51 7.76
N ALA A 129 -7.77 3.37 6.96
CA ALA A 129 -8.51 4.32 6.11
C ALA A 129 -9.39 3.58 5.07
N PRO A 130 -10.54 4.14 4.63
CA PRO A 130 -11.46 3.47 3.71
C PRO A 130 -10.84 3.00 2.38
N ASN A 131 -9.83 3.71 1.89
CA ASN A 131 -9.06 3.34 0.70
C ASN A 131 -8.13 2.12 0.93
N GLN A 132 -7.59 1.96 2.14
CA GLN A 132 -6.71 0.85 2.53
C GLN A 132 -7.49 -0.45 2.83
N LEU A 133 -8.77 -0.38 3.21
CA LEU A 133 -9.62 -1.52 3.58
C LEU A 133 -9.56 -2.70 2.57
N SER A 134 -9.68 -2.39 1.28
CA SER A 134 -9.65 -3.38 0.21
C SER A 134 -8.29 -4.09 0.10
N LEU A 135 -7.20 -3.36 0.33
CA LEU A 135 -5.83 -3.86 0.27
C LEU A 135 -5.50 -4.71 1.51
N ALA A 136 -5.91 -4.24 2.69
CA ALA A 136 -5.69 -4.90 3.98
C ALA A 136 -6.40 -6.27 4.05
N ILE A 137 -7.67 -6.33 3.64
CA ILE A 137 -8.43 -7.59 3.50
C ILE A 137 -7.83 -8.44 2.35
N GLY A 138 -7.59 -7.81 1.20
CA GLY A 138 -7.12 -8.45 -0.03
C GLY A 138 -8.18 -9.33 -0.71
N HIS A 139 -7.92 -9.74 -1.96
CA HIS A 139 -8.88 -10.53 -2.76
C HIS A 139 -9.38 -11.78 -2.00
N LYS A 140 -10.69 -11.83 -1.72
CA LYS A 140 -11.37 -12.86 -0.92
C LYS A 140 -10.76 -13.08 0.47
N GLY A 141 -10.33 -12.00 1.14
CA GLY A 141 -9.75 -12.06 2.48
C GLY A 141 -8.40 -12.78 2.55
N GLN A 142 -7.67 -12.88 1.44
CA GLN A 142 -6.42 -13.65 1.39
C GLN A 142 -5.28 -13.00 2.18
N ASN A 143 -5.18 -11.67 2.22
CA ASN A 143 -4.09 -10.98 2.92
C ASN A 143 -4.26 -11.14 4.44
N VAL A 144 -5.41 -10.71 4.96
CA VAL A 144 -5.76 -10.85 6.39
C VAL A 144 -5.70 -12.30 6.89
N ARG A 145 -6.11 -13.29 6.08
CA ARG A 145 -6.03 -14.72 6.46
C ARG A 145 -4.60 -15.25 6.46
N LEU A 146 -3.72 -14.76 5.59
CA LEU A 146 -2.30 -15.12 5.62
C LEU A 146 -1.60 -14.44 6.81
N ALA A 147 -1.86 -13.15 7.06
CA ALA A 147 -1.35 -12.43 8.22
C ALA A 147 -1.79 -13.08 9.55
N SER A 148 -3.08 -13.37 9.72
CA SER A 148 -3.63 -14.05 10.89
C SER A 148 -2.95 -15.41 11.15
N LYS A 149 -2.75 -16.23 10.11
CA LYS A 149 -2.00 -17.50 10.21
C LYS A 149 -0.50 -17.34 10.48
N LEU A 150 0.08 -16.19 10.13
CA LEU A 150 1.50 -15.90 10.30
C LEU A 150 1.82 -15.42 11.71
N ILE A 151 0.94 -14.60 12.29
CA ILE A 151 1.07 -14.09 13.66
C ILE A 151 0.56 -15.13 14.67
N GLY A 152 -0.53 -15.84 14.34
CA GLY A 152 -1.25 -16.76 15.23
C GLY A 152 -2.55 -16.16 15.80
N TYR A 153 -2.74 -14.84 15.67
CA TYR A 153 -3.89 -14.10 16.17
C TYR A 153 -5.02 -14.02 15.14
N LYS A 154 -6.27 -13.87 15.62
CA LYS A 154 -7.44 -13.54 14.79
C LYS A 154 -7.42 -12.04 14.47
N ILE A 155 -7.19 -11.68 13.21
CA ILE A 155 -7.23 -10.29 12.77
C ILE A 155 -8.61 -9.96 12.21
N ASN A 156 -9.29 -8.96 12.77
CA ASN A 156 -10.42 -8.29 12.12
C ASN A 156 -9.92 -6.95 11.56
N ILE A 157 -10.58 -6.44 10.52
CA ILE A 157 -10.23 -5.16 9.90
C ILE A 157 -11.50 -4.33 9.72
N VAL A 158 -11.48 -3.12 10.25
CA VAL A 158 -12.54 -2.11 10.10
C VAL A 158 -11.99 -0.88 9.40
N ALA A 159 -12.83 -0.20 8.62
CA ALA A 159 -12.50 1.16 8.19
C ALA A 159 -12.75 2.13 9.35
N ASN A 160 -11.96 3.20 9.44
CA ASN A 160 -12.41 4.40 10.12
C ASN A 160 -13.68 4.90 9.42
N GLU A 161 -14.76 5.07 10.18
CA GLU A 161 -15.83 5.98 9.79
C GLU A 161 -15.33 7.40 10.07
N ASP A 162 -14.63 7.99 9.09
CA ASP A 162 -14.14 9.35 9.18
C ASP A 162 -15.31 10.30 9.48
N GLN A 163 -15.23 11.03 10.60
CA GLN A 163 -16.27 11.98 11.02
C GLN A 163 -16.20 13.30 10.21
N GLU A 164 -15.90 13.21 8.91
CA GLU A 164 -16.04 14.29 7.92
C GLU A 164 -17.51 14.55 7.53
N LEU A 165 -18.43 14.38 8.49
CA LEU A 165 -19.65 15.18 8.46
C LEU A 165 -19.23 16.60 8.85
N SER A 166 -19.53 17.58 8.01
CA SER A 166 -19.38 18.99 8.36
C SER A 166 -20.14 19.31 9.65
N ILE A 167 -19.76 20.38 10.37
CA ILE A 167 -20.44 20.78 11.60
C ILE A 167 -21.95 20.98 11.34
N ASP A 168 -22.29 21.46 10.14
CA ASP A 168 -23.65 21.64 9.66
C ASP A 168 -24.38 20.29 9.46
N GLU A 169 -23.77 19.29 8.80
CA GLU A 169 -24.34 17.94 8.67
C GLU A 169 -24.45 17.21 10.02
N GLN A 170 -23.53 17.44 10.96
CA GLN A 170 -23.65 16.93 12.33
C GLN A 170 -24.84 17.56 13.05
N LEU A 171 -25.05 18.88 12.88
CA LEU A 171 -26.25 19.57 13.39
C LEU A 171 -27.53 19.04 12.75
N GLU A 172 -27.59 18.87 11.42
CA GLU A 172 -28.78 18.34 10.74
C GLU A 172 -29.12 16.92 11.23
N LYS A 173 -28.11 16.08 11.48
CA LYS A 173 -28.29 14.69 11.95
C LYS A 173 -28.75 14.59 13.41
N GLU A 174 -28.45 15.59 14.24
CA GLU A 174 -29.05 15.73 15.58
C GLU A 174 -30.45 16.36 15.53
N LEU A 175 -30.63 17.43 14.76
CA LEU A 175 -31.92 18.11 14.58
C LEU A 175 -32.99 17.14 14.02
N ALA A 176 -32.61 16.27 13.08
CA ALA A 176 -33.46 15.21 12.56
C ALA A 176 -33.95 14.23 13.66
N LYS A 177 -33.08 13.84 14.60
CA LYS A 177 -33.46 12.98 15.74
C LYS A 177 -34.45 13.69 16.67
N THR A 178 -34.26 14.98 16.92
CA THR A 178 -35.20 15.76 17.76
C THR A 178 -36.56 15.97 17.12
N LYS A 179 -36.67 15.89 15.79
CA LYS A 179 -37.94 16.04 15.04
C LYS A 179 -38.83 14.81 15.04
N ASP A 180 -38.31 13.64 15.42
CA ASP A 180 -39.07 12.38 15.47
C ASP A 180 -39.60 12.06 16.89
N ILE A 181 -39.40 12.98 17.85
CA ILE A 181 -39.79 12.84 19.26
C ILE A 181 -40.53 14.10 19.75
N GLY A 182 -41.71 14.36 19.17
CA GLY A 182 -42.62 15.44 19.56
C GLY A 182 -43.32 16.09 18.34
N ASP A 183 -44.63 16.34 18.33
CA ASP A 183 -45.62 16.21 19.42
C ASP A 183 -47.02 15.80 18.90
N GLU A 184 -47.69 14.90 19.62
CA GLU A 184 -49.15 14.73 19.52
C GLU A 184 -49.83 15.74 20.45
N SER A 185 -50.03 16.95 19.95
CA SER A 185 -51.03 17.91 20.45
C SER A 185 -50.93 18.36 21.92
N THR A 186 -50.25 19.49 22.18
CA THR A 186 -50.70 20.43 23.22
C THR A 186 -50.73 21.90 22.78
N GLU A 187 -51.88 22.56 23.00
CA GLU A 187 -52.05 24.00 22.85
C GLU A 187 -51.53 24.74 24.10
N VAL A 188 -50.54 25.63 23.96
CA VAL A 188 -50.37 26.78 24.88
C VAL A 188 -49.97 28.01 24.07
N SER A 189 -50.77 29.07 24.15
CA SER A 189 -50.51 30.36 23.52
C SER A 189 -49.73 31.30 24.44
N VAL A 190 -48.69 31.95 23.88
CA VAL A 190 -48.12 33.19 24.45
C VAL A 190 -47.80 34.14 23.30
N GLU A 191 -48.53 35.25 23.23
CA GLU A 191 -48.18 36.38 22.36
C GLU A 191 -47.11 37.26 23.03
N VAL A 192 -46.09 37.68 22.27
CA VAL A 192 -45.36 38.93 22.54
C VAL A 192 -45.16 39.64 21.20
N THR A 193 -45.35 40.95 21.17
CA THR A 193 -45.46 41.78 19.96
C THR A 193 -44.38 42.87 19.89
N GLN A 194 -44.37 43.65 18.78
CA GLN A 194 -43.47 44.79 18.47
C GLN A 194 -41.99 44.43 18.18
N ASN A 195 -41.24 45.11 17.31
CA ASN A 195 -41.50 46.14 16.27
C ASN A 195 -40.43 45.95 15.16
N ASN A 196 -40.69 46.05 13.84
CA ASN A 196 -41.20 47.15 13.01
C ASN A 196 -40.10 48.15 12.55
N ILE A 197 -40.31 48.82 11.41
CA ILE A 197 -39.41 49.77 10.67
C ILE A 197 -38.48 49.11 9.61
N ASP A 198 -38.42 49.52 8.32
CA ASP A 198 -39.37 50.14 7.35
C ASP A 198 -38.74 50.08 5.92
N GLU A 199 -39.56 50.26 4.85
CA GLU A 199 -39.37 50.99 3.55
C GLU A 199 -37.98 51.03 2.81
N GLU A 200 -37.79 51.20 1.48
CA GLU A 200 -38.55 51.38 0.20
C GLU A 200 -37.47 51.30 -0.94
N SER A 201 -37.68 51.05 -2.25
CA SER A 201 -38.79 50.49 -3.06
C SER A 201 -38.41 50.31 -4.56
N GLU A 202 -39.34 49.74 -5.34
CA GLU A 202 -39.42 49.72 -6.82
C GLU A 202 -38.34 49.02 -7.69
N ALA A 203 -38.69 48.80 -8.97
CA ALA A 203 -37.94 48.01 -9.95
C ALA A 203 -38.18 48.48 -11.39
N VAL A 204 -37.18 48.33 -12.26
CA VAL A 204 -37.33 48.43 -13.74
C VAL A 204 -36.35 47.50 -14.45
N ALA A 205 -36.63 47.17 -15.71
CA ALA A 205 -35.91 46.14 -16.47
C ALA A 205 -35.36 46.67 -17.83
N ALA A 206 -34.54 45.81 -18.45
CA ALA A 206 -34.02 45.85 -19.83
C ALA A 206 -32.72 46.63 -20.10
N GLU A 207 -31.90 45.99 -20.95
CA GLU A 207 -30.58 46.36 -21.48
C GLU A 207 -30.73 47.19 -22.79
N PRO A 208 -29.73 47.41 -23.70
CA PRO A 208 -28.30 47.04 -23.65
C PRO A 208 -27.28 48.08 -24.19
N LYS A 209 -25.97 47.86 -23.95
CA LYS A 209 -24.93 47.63 -25.00
C LYS A 209 -23.47 47.54 -24.50
N ASN A 210 -22.75 46.59 -25.11
CA ASN A 210 -21.31 46.50 -25.43
C ASN A 210 -20.26 47.13 -24.49
N HIS A 211 -19.38 46.25 -23.97
CA HIS A 211 -17.97 46.25 -24.38
C HIS A 211 -17.48 44.80 -24.52
N GLU A 212 -16.33 44.59 -25.16
CA GLU A 212 -15.84 43.28 -25.62
C GLU A 212 -14.48 42.95 -25.00
N ALA A 213 -14.29 41.68 -24.62
CA ALA A 213 -13.02 40.91 -24.54
C ALA A 213 -11.83 41.50 -23.71
N GLU A 214 -10.81 40.73 -23.30
CA GLU A 214 -10.41 39.34 -23.58
C GLU A 214 -10.12 38.59 -22.27
N VAL A 215 -10.18 37.25 -22.29
CA VAL A 215 -9.58 36.37 -21.25
C VAL A 215 -9.03 35.12 -21.95
N GLU A 216 -7.81 34.70 -21.59
CA GLU A 216 -7.16 33.52 -22.19
C GLU A 216 -7.61 32.22 -21.48
N GLU A 217 -8.05 31.23 -22.25
CA GLU A 217 -8.08 29.83 -21.80
C GLU A 217 -6.77 29.12 -22.16
N VAL A 218 -6.25 28.31 -21.25
CA VAL A 218 -5.11 27.41 -21.51
C VAL A 218 -5.59 25.97 -21.41
N ALA A 219 -5.87 25.38 -22.57
CA ALA A 219 -6.12 23.94 -22.68
C ALA A 219 -4.78 23.17 -22.78
N ILE A 220 -4.73 21.98 -22.19
CA ILE A 220 -3.62 21.04 -22.31
C ILE A 220 -4.20 19.74 -22.85
N GLU A 221 -3.85 19.37 -24.08
CA GLU A 221 -4.18 18.08 -24.68
C GLU A 221 -2.94 17.18 -24.80
N GLU A 222 -3.20 15.88 -25.00
CA GLU A 222 -2.25 14.79 -24.81
C GLU A 222 -1.34 14.57 -26.03
N ALA A 223 -0.18 13.94 -25.82
CA ALA A 223 0.79 13.63 -26.87
C ALA A 223 0.79 12.13 -27.19
N GLU A 224 0.19 11.74 -28.32
CA GLU A 224 0.34 10.41 -28.89
C GLU A 224 1.73 10.19 -29.52
N VAL A 225 2.09 8.93 -29.79
CA VAL A 225 3.38 8.51 -30.33
C VAL A 225 3.17 7.70 -31.62
N GLU A 226 3.79 8.15 -32.72
CA GLU A 226 3.95 7.35 -33.94
C GLU A 226 5.43 7.09 -34.28
N GLU A 227 5.70 5.93 -34.86
CA GLU A 227 7.02 5.57 -35.40
C GLU A 227 7.30 6.26 -36.74
N VAL A 228 8.58 6.47 -37.07
CA VAL A 228 9.02 6.80 -38.43
C VAL A 228 10.16 5.85 -38.83
N VAL A 229 10.05 5.28 -40.03
CA VAL A 229 10.99 4.29 -40.62
C VAL A 229 11.67 4.90 -41.85
N GLU A 230 12.80 4.33 -42.28
CA GLU A 230 13.71 4.79 -43.36
C GLU A 230 14.56 6.05 -43.00
N GLY A 231 15.75 6.29 -43.58
CA GLY A 231 16.52 5.51 -44.56
C GLY A 231 17.93 6.12 -44.82
N ASP A 232 18.85 5.36 -45.43
CA ASP A 232 20.26 5.77 -45.65
C ASP A 232 20.43 7.03 -46.53
N VAL A 233 21.12 8.06 -46.02
CA VAL A 233 22.01 8.93 -46.84
C VAL A 233 23.31 9.25 -46.09
N LYS A 234 24.45 8.93 -46.71
CA LYS A 234 25.79 9.38 -46.28
C LYS A 234 26.27 10.54 -47.16
N THR A 235 26.75 11.65 -46.60
CA THR A 235 27.92 12.38 -47.15
C THR A 235 28.51 13.40 -46.16
N LYS A 236 29.68 13.97 -46.50
CA LYS A 236 30.51 14.83 -45.64
C LYS A 236 30.51 16.29 -46.13
N THR A 237 30.55 17.24 -45.20
CA THR A 237 31.11 18.58 -45.46
C THR A 237 31.85 19.13 -44.24
N LYS A 238 32.77 20.08 -44.45
CA LYS A 238 33.62 20.69 -43.40
C LYS A 238 33.32 22.18 -43.29
N ALA A 239 33.46 22.78 -42.08
CA ALA A 239 34.60 23.65 -41.73
C ALA A 239 34.27 24.79 -40.72
N LYS A 240 35.20 25.02 -39.77
CA LYS A 240 35.58 26.29 -39.07
C LYS A 240 34.47 27.06 -38.30
N ALA A 241 34.60 27.33 -36.99
CA ALA A 241 35.55 28.24 -36.30
C ALA A 241 35.38 29.72 -36.71
N LYS A 242 35.41 30.74 -35.83
CA LYS A 242 36.08 30.99 -34.52
C LYS A 242 35.10 31.65 -33.52
N LYS A 243 35.41 32.11 -32.28
CA LYS A 243 36.32 31.75 -31.12
C LYS A 243 36.28 32.98 -30.16
N ILE A 244 36.82 32.86 -28.93
CA ILE A 244 37.15 33.89 -27.88
C ILE A 244 35.97 34.62 -27.21
N THR A 245 36.02 34.97 -25.92
CA THR A 245 37.13 35.00 -24.91
C THR A 245 36.57 34.49 -23.56
N LYS A 246 37.24 33.72 -22.66
CA LYS A 246 38.51 33.95 -21.89
C LYS A 246 38.49 35.31 -21.14
N VAL A 247 39.01 35.49 -19.93
CA VAL A 247 40.29 35.13 -19.30
C VAL A 247 40.07 35.01 -17.76
N ASP A 248 40.90 34.41 -16.89
CA ASP A 248 41.92 33.33 -16.98
C ASP A 248 42.27 32.79 -15.55
N ALA A 249 42.86 31.59 -15.39
CA ALA A 249 44.24 31.29 -14.90
C ALA A 249 44.46 31.47 -13.36
N GLU A 250 45.44 30.86 -12.67
CA GLU A 250 46.70 30.12 -13.01
C GLU A 250 46.69 28.72 -12.28
N GLU A 251 47.35 27.62 -12.68
CA GLU A 251 48.82 27.29 -12.72
C GLU A 251 49.51 27.34 -11.34
N GLU A 252 50.44 26.45 -10.92
CA GLU A 252 51.36 25.47 -11.55
C GLU A 252 51.33 24.11 -10.79
N THR A 253 51.32 22.91 -11.40
CA THR A 253 52.46 22.05 -11.84
C THR A 253 53.74 21.99 -10.98
N GLU A 254 54.11 20.78 -10.51
CA GLU A 254 55.43 20.19 -10.81
C GLU A 254 55.45 18.65 -10.66
N SER A 255 56.49 17.98 -11.16
CA SER A 255 56.63 16.52 -11.19
C SER A 255 58.09 16.05 -11.04
N THR A 256 58.37 15.16 -10.08
CA THR A 256 59.61 14.36 -9.94
C THR A 256 59.39 13.32 -8.82
N SER A 257 59.97 12.11 -8.83
CA SER A 257 60.76 11.38 -9.85
C SER A 257 60.36 9.89 -9.85
#